data_AF-A0AAD9XVM9-F1
#
_entry.id   AF-A0AAD9XVM9-F1
#
_cell.length_a   1.000
_cell.length_b   1.000
_cell.length_c   1.000
_cell.angle_alpha   90.00
_cell.angle_beta   90.00
_cell.angle_gamma   90.00
#
_symmetry.space_group_name_H-M   'P 1'
#
loop_
_entity.id
_entity.type
_entity.pdbx_description
1 polymer ?
#
loop_
_entity_poly.entity_id
_entity_poly.type
_entity_poly.pdbx_seq_one_letter_code
_entity_poly.pdbx_strand_id
1 'polypeptide(L)'
;MGQRMGLHRETSLKDLSPFEAEMRRRVWWQIIILEGRAAQVTGASMNPSAYLLGDTNKPVNVNDGDLVPSMGLPPPPSPITTEMAFCSVRIEIGAWMIHQKTLPGFGTSSDGRAKFLRAVDDLEKTIEHRYLRNIDKGIPLNQLALSMARSAICQLRISTCHPMRRQDKDTELSPEQIEMLLENSMEVIEYDIVAHTTPSLQHFLWHVSNFFPFETFVLLVGTLPSCKKSQLAERAWDVINQVYEHHPSFISNRNEPLYRALGNLTCSSWKKAQANGKQHSFPTLGEPPFMSNLLRETSPVSQEQPLTCNSTTVSGDGGPHTPYSLPSNTSLDGDNNAMMTDWQQQPQDANDGSFGMGREGMDMDWEFWQYLLVEKVPGGQEPLKANPLSFMAYDN
;
A
#
# COMPACT_ATOMS: atom_id res chain seq x y z
N MET A 1 -17.29 -12.43 -7.53
CA MET A 1 -17.91 -13.67 -6.99
C MET A 1 -18.63 -13.43 -5.65
N GLY A 2 -17.99 -12.86 -4.62
CA GLY A 2 -18.63 -12.65 -3.31
C GLY A 2 -19.97 -11.90 -3.34
N GLN A 3 -20.09 -10.87 -4.18
CA GLN A 3 -21.37 -10.17 -4.39
C GLN A 3 -22.49 -11.08 -4.94
N ARG A 4 -22.16 -11.94 -5.91
CA ARG A 4 -23.11 -12.91 -6.49
C ARG A 4 -23.59 -13.94 -5.47
N MET A 5 -22.74 -14.27 -4.49
CA MET A 5 -23.07 -15.16 -3.38
C MET A 5 -23.82 -14.45 -2.24
N GLY A 6 -24.09 -13.15 -2.36
CA GLY A 6 -24.81 -12.38 -1.33
C GLY A 6 -23.98 -12.03 -0.09
N LEU A 7 -22.65 -12.23 -0.11
CA LEU A 7 -21.80 -12.01 1.07
C LEU A 7 -21.80 -10.56 1.58
N HIS A 8 -22.13 -9.62 0.70
CA HIS A 8 -22.22 -8.19 0.97
C HIS A 8 -23.56 -7.77 1.59
N ARG A 9 -24.55 -8.67 1.66
CA ARG A 9 -25.90 -8.35 2.14
C ARG A 9 -26.21 -9.09 3.43
N GLU A 10 -26.42 -8.38 4.52
CA GLU A 10 -26.80 -8.97 5.80
C GLU A 10 -28.15 -9.70 5.69
N THR A 11 -29.06 -9.16 4.87
CA THR A 11 -30.35 -9.81 4.58
C THR A 11 -30.20 -11.19 3.94
N SER A 12 -29.14 -11.43 3.15
CA SER A 12 -28.85 -12.73 2.54
C SER A 12 -28.26 -13.75 3.52
N LEU A 13 -27.98 -13.34 4.77
CA LEU A 13 -27.43 -14.21 5.81
C LEU A 13 -28.49 -14.70 6.81
N LYS A 14 -29.73 -14.18 6.74
CA LYS A 14 -30.78 -14.42 7.73
C LYS A 14 -31.26 -15.87 7.79
N ASP A 15 -31.28 -16.55 6.65
CA ASP A 15 -31.79 -17.93 6.53
C ASP A 15 -30.69 -18.99 6.77
N LEU A 16 -29.47 -18.58 7.13
CA LEU A 16 -28.35 -19.47 7.36
C LEU A 16 -28.22 -19.85 8.83
N SER A 17 -27.47 -20.94 9.09
CA SER A 17 -27.02 -21.20 10.45
C SER A 17 -26.18 -20.03 10.99
N PRO A 18 -26.18 -19.77 12.31
CA PRO A 18 -25.33 -18.72 12.89
C PRO A 18 -23.85 -18.87 12.51
N PHE A 19 -23.39 -20.11 12.29
CA PHE A 19 -21.99 -20.40 11.97
C PHE A 19 -21.68 -19.95 10.55
N GLU A 20 -22.52 -20.35 9.59
CA GLU A 20 -22.36 -19.95 8.19
C GLU A 20 -22.52 -18.44 8.01
N ALA A 21 -23.46 -17.81 8.72
CA ALA A 21 -23.62 -16.36 8.70
C ALA A 21 -22.34 -15.66 9.17
N GLU A 22 -21.75 -16.09 10.28
CA GLU A 22 -20.50 -15.52 10.80
C GLU A 22 -19.31 -15.77 9.87
N MET A 23 -19.18 -16.98 9.31
CA MET A 23 -18.15 -17.29 8.32
C MET A 23 -18.27 -16.38 7.08
N ARG A 24 -19.50 -16.13 6.60
CA ARG A 24 -19.73 -15.22 5.47
C ARG A 24 -19.39 -13.77 5.79
N ARG A 25 -19.70 -13.27 6.99
CA ARG A 25 -19.26 -11.92 7.44
C ARG A 25 -17.73 -11.83 7.43
N ARG A 26 -17.05 -12.81 8.04
CA ARG A 26 -15.58 -12.85 8.11
C ARG A 26 -14.95 -12.87 6.70
N VAL A 27 -15.47 -13.70 5.80
CA VAL A 27 -15.00 -13.76 4.41
C VAL A 27 -15.24 -12.45 3.67
N TRP A 28 -16.41 -11.84 3.80
CA TRP A 28 -16.72 -10.57 3.13
C TRP A 28 -15.73 -9.47 3.51
N TRP A 29 -15.52 -9.27 4.81
CA TRP A 29 -14.59 -8.25 5.30
C TRP A 29 -13.14 -8.52 4.91
N GLN A 30 -12.74 -9.80 4.85
CA GLN A 30 -11.42 -10.16 4.36
C GLN A 30 -11.26 -9.88 2.85
N ILE A 31 -12.30 -10.09 2.04
CA ILE A 31 -12.29 -9.70 0.63
C ILE A 31 -12.09 -8.20 0.49
N ILE A 32 -12.80 -7.37 1.27
CA ILE A 32 -12.66 -5.91 1.22
C ILE A 32 -11.22 -5.48 1.50
N ILE A 33 -10.60 -6.06 2.52
CA ILE A 33 -9.22 -5.75 2.90
C ILE A 33 -8.24 -6.13 1.79
N LEU A 34 -8.42 -7.31 1.18
CA LEU A 34 -7.57 -7.80 0.11
C LEU A 34 -7.73 -6.99 -1.18
N GLU A 35 -8.96 -6.63 -1.55
CA GLU A 35 -9.21 -5.75 -2.70
C GLU A 35 -8.60 -4.37 -2.49
N GLY A 36 -8.69 -3.82 -1.28
CA GLY A 36 -8.02 -2.56 -0.96
C GLY A 36 -6.50 -2.63 -1.09
N ARG A 37 -5.88 -3.74 -0.65
CA ARG A 37 -4.44 -3.94 -0.87
C ARG A 37 -4.10 -4.11 -2.34
N ALA A 38 -4.90 -4.88 -3.10
CA ALA A 38 -4.68 -5.08 -4.53
C ALA A 38 -4.79 -3.75 -5.31
N ALA A 39 -5.80 -2.94 -5.00
CA ALA A 39 -5.96 -1.60 -5.56
C ALA A 39 -4.74 -0.72 -5.25
N GLN A 40 -4.30 -0.72 -3.99
CA GLN A 40 -3.10 0.03 -3.57
C GLN A 40 -1.84 -0.40 -4.33
N VAL A 41 -1.61 -1.70 -4.53
CA VAL A 41 -0.40 -2.25 -5.18
C VAL A 41 -0.43 -2.11 -6.71
N THR A 42 -1.62 -2.10 -7.32
CA THR A 42 -1.76 -1.94 -8.79
C THR A 42 -1.92 -0.48 -9.23
N GLY A 43 -2.19 0.42 -8.28
CA GLY A 43 -2.60 1.78 -8.58
C GLY A 43 -4.01 1.89 -9.14
N ALA A 44 -4.80 0.82 -9.09
CA ALA A 44 -6.19 0.88 -9.47
C ALA A 44 -6.99 1.71 -8.46
N SER A 45 -7.93 2.50 -8.96
CA SER A 45 -8.83 3.23 -8.09
C SER A 45 -9.78 2.28 -7.39
N MET A 46 -9.78 2.35 -6.07
CA MET A 46 -10.75 1.61 -5.27
C MET A 46 -12.05 2.41 -5.25
N ASN A 47 -13.09 1.90 -5.92
CA ASN A 47 -14.40 2.56 -5.93
C ASN A 47 -15.08 2.43 -4.54
N PRO A 48 -15.14 3.49 -3.70
CA PRO A 48 -15.69 3.38 -2.35
C PRO A 48 -17.18 3.02 -2.35
N SER A 49 -17.91 3.39 -3.41
CA SER A 49 -19.33 3.08 -3.56
C SER A 49 -19.59 1.58 -3.69
N ALA A 50 -18.66 0.81 -4.29
CA ALA A 50 -18.77 -0.65 -4.42
C ALA A 50 -18.72 -1.38 -3.07
N TYR A 51 -18.11 -0.77 -2.05
CA TYR A 51 -18.01 -1.30 -0.68
C TYR A 51 -19.16 -0.80 0.22
N LEU A 52 -19.62 0.44 0.00
CA LEU A 52 -20.83 1.00 0.62
C LEU A 52 -22.12 0.34 0.15
N LEU A 53 -22.06 -0.43 -0.94
CA LEU A 53 -23.15 -1.28 -1.42
C LEU A 53 -23.42 -2.50 -0.52
N GLY A 54 -22.51 -2.84 0.39
CA GLY A 54 -22.71 -3.91 1.35
C GLY A 54 -23.18 -3.41 2.72
N ASP A 55 -24.25 -3.99 3.25
CA ASP A 55 -24.77 -3.72 4.60
C ASP A 55 -24.38 -4.82 5.61
N THR A 56 -23.41 -5.67 5.26
CA THR A 56 -22.95 -6.79 6.09
C THR A 56 -22.34 -6.30 7.40
N ASN A 57 -22.82 -6.85 8.50
CA ASN A 57 -22.35 -6.51 9.83
C ASN A 57 -20.85 -6.85 10.00
N LYS A 58 -20.18 -6.13 10.90
CA LYS A 58 -18.82 -6.48 11.31
C LYS A 58 -18.82 -7.86 12.00
N PRO A 59 -17.75 -8.67 11.83
CA PRO A 59 -17.63 -9.95 12.52
C PRO A 59 -17.65 -9.79 14.04
N VAL A 60 -18.14 -10.81 14.74
CA VAL A 60 -18.25 -10.79 16.20
C VAL A 60 -16.89 -11.10 16.83
N ASN A 61 -16.55 -10.41 17.93
CA ASN A 61 -15.36 -10.67 18.73
C ASN A 61 -15.51 -11.96 19.54
N VAL A 62 -15.15 -13.11 18.96
CA VAL A 62 -15.17 -14.44 19.62
C VAL A 62 -13.95 -15.24 19.20
N ASN A 63 -13.52 -16.20 20.04
CA ASN A 63 -12.43 -17.10 19.67
C ASN A 63 -12.93 -18.10 18.63
N ASP A 64 -12.02 -18.65 17.83
CA ASP A 64 -12.41 -19.58 16.77
C ASP A 64 -12.97 -20.89 17.35
N GLY A 65 -12.49 -21.30 18.53
CA GLY A 65 -13.03 -22.46 19.26
C GLY A 65 -14.48 -22.30 19.76
N ASP A 66 -14.98 -21.06 19.84
CA ASP A 66 -16.38 -20.79 20.22
C ASP A 66 -17.35 -20.95 19.03
N LEU A 67 -16.83 -21.10 17.82
CA LEU A 67 -17.62 -21.23 16.59
C LEU A 67 -17.70 -22.69 16.15
N VAL A 68 -18.90 -23.27 16.27
CA VAL A 68 -19.15 -24.67 15.86
C VAL A 68 -20.32 -24.75 14.87
N PRO A 69 -20.26 -25.61 13.83
CA PRO A 69 -21.33 -25.73 12.84
C PRO A 69 -22.71 -26.07 13.42
N SER A 70 -22.74 -26.78 14.56
CA SER A 70 -23.96 -27.21 15.23
C SER A 70 -24.59 -26.14 16.14
N MET A 71 -24.05 -24.92 16.21
CA MET A 71 -24.57 -23.91 17.13
C MET A 71 -25.94 -23.38 16.70
N GLY A 72 -26.91 -23.42 17.62
CA GLY A 72 -28.26 -22.91 17.38
C GLY A 72 -28.39 -21.40 17.52
N LEU A 73 -27.45 -20.75 18.22
CA LEU A 73 -27.41 -19.31 18.44
C LEU A 73 -25.97 -18.80 18.31
N PRO A 74 -25.76 -17.55 17.86
CA PRO A 74 -24.44 -16.96 17.82
C PRO A 74 -23.87 -16.78 19.25
N PRO A 75 -22.58 -17.06 19.47
CA PRO A 75 -21.95 -16.79 20.76
C PRO A 75 -21.97 -15.28 21.07
N PRO A 76 -22.13 -14.90 22.36
CA PRO A 76 -22.06 -13.50 22.74
C PRO A 76 -20.65 -12.93 22.47
N PRO A 77 -20.53 -11.65 22.09
CA PRO A 77 -19.22 -11.02 21.93
C PRO A 77 -18.42 -11.10 23.24
N SER A 78 -17.18 -11.55 23.14
CA SER A 78 -16.24 -11.59 24.26
C SER A 78 -15.92 -10.16 24.72
N PRO A 79 -15.89 -9.90 26.05
CA PRO A 79 -15.47 -8.61 26.60
C PRO A 79 -13.95 -8.43 26.58
N ILE A 80 -13.19 -9.50 26.31
CA ILE A 80 -11.74 -9.50 26.24
C ILE A 80 -11.26 -9.69 24.79
N THR A 81 -9.98 -9.42 24.56
CA THR A 81 -9.30 -9.69 23.29
C THR A 81 -9.43 -11.17 22.92
N THR A 82 -9.81 -11.46 21.68
CA THR A 82 -9.83 -12.80 21.09
C THR A 82 -8.92 -12.84 19.86
N GLU A 83 -8.80 -14.00 19.22
CA GLU A 83 -8.09 -14.16 17.95
C GLU A 83 -8.60 -13.21 16.85
N MET A 84 -9.86 -12.76 16.96
CA MET A 84 -10.45 -11.78 16.04
C MET A 84 -9.85 -10.38 16.12
N ALA A 85 -9.10 -10.04 17.17
CA ALA A 85 -8.58 -8.69 17.37
C ALA A 85 -7.79 -8.16 16.17
N PHE A 86 -6.97 -9.00 15.54
CA PHE A 86 -6.22 -8.64 14.34
C PHE A 86 -7.14 -8.19 13.19
N CYS A 87 -8.21 -8.94 12.92
CA CYS A 87 -9.18 -8.62 11.88
C CYS A 87 -10.07 -7.43 12.28
N SER A 88 -10.57 -7.41 13.52
CA SER A 88 -11.49 -6.37 14.00
C SER A 88 -10.86 -4.97 13.95
N VAL A 89 -9.58 -4.84 14.31
CA VAL A 89 -8.85 -3.56 14.19
C VAL A 89 -8.77 -3.11 12.73
N ARG A 90 -8.40 -4.00 11.80
CA ARG A 90 -8.32 -3.68 10.36
C ARG A 90 -9.66 -3.26 9.79
N ILE A 91 -10.72 -3.96 10.19
CA ILE A 91 -12.10 -3.66 9.79
C ILE A 91 -12.53 -2.30 10.32
N GLU A 92 -12.22 -1.98 11.59
CA GLU A 92 -12.57 -0.68 12.19
C GLU A 92 -11.90 0.48 11.45
N ILE A 93 -10.57 0.38 11.24
CA ILE A 93 -9.79 1.40 10.53
C ILE A 93 -10.25 1.49 9.05
N GLY A 94 -10.44 0.36 8.39
CA GLY A 94 -10.93 0.28 7.01
C GLY A 94 -12.29 0.94 6.82
N ALA A 95 -13.25 0.60 7.68
CA ALA A 95 -14.59 1.20 7.66
C ALA A 95 -14.54 2.70 7.92
N TRP A 96 -13.70 3.16 8.87
CA TRP A 96 -13.49 4.58 9.12
C TRP A 96 -12.94 5.28 7.86
N MET A 97 -11.91 4.71 7.20
CA MET A 97 -11.33 5.29 5.99
C MET A 97 -12.35 5.42 4.85
N ILE A 98 -13.19 4.40 4.65
CA ILE A 98 -14.26 4.45 3.65
C ILE A 98 -15.25 5.57 3.98
N HIS A 99 -15.65 5.69 5.25
CA HIS A 99 -16.56 6.75 5.68
C HIS A 99 -15.96 8.15 5.46
N GLN A 100 -14.70 8.37 5.80
CA GLN A 100 -14.03 9.65 5.56
C GLN A 100 -13.97 10.02 4.07
N LYS A 101 -13.76 9.05 3.18
CA LYS A 101 -13.74 9.29 1.71
C LYS A 101 -15.09 9.76 1.16
N THR A 102 -16.19 9.50 1.86
CA THR A 102 -17.52 9.97 1.43
C THR A 102 -17.81 11.41 1.82
N LEU A 103 -16.96 12.04 2.65
CA LEU A 103 -17.14 13.41 3.10
C LEU A 103 -16.49 14.40 2.10
N PRO A 104 -17.27 15.31 1.48
CA PRO A 104 -16.72 16.29 0.54
C PRO A 104 -15.67 17.21 1.20
N GLY A 105 -14.56 17.47 0.51
CA GLY A 105 -13.59 18.50 0.88
C GLY A 105 -12.69 18.17 2.09
N PHE A 106 -12.66 16.91 2.53
CA PHE A 106 -11.86 16.49 3.67
C PHE A 106 -10.37 16.38 3.29
N GLY A 107 -9.54 17.24 3.89
CA GLY A 107 -8.07 17.18 3.77
C GLY A 107 -7.40 18.05 2.70
N THR A 108 -8.16 18.83 1.91
CA THR A 108 -7.57 19.67 0.83
C THR A 108 -7.24 21.10 1.28
N SER A 109 -7.96 21.64 2.27
CA SER A 109 -7.67 22.95 2.88
C SER A 109 -6.91 22.81 4.20
N SER A 110 -6.24 23.88 4.66
CA SER A 110 -5.53 23.87 5.96
C SER A 110 -6.47 23.53 7.14
N ASP A 111 -7.69 24.10 7.16
CA ASP A 111 -8.72 23.77 8.15
C ASP A 111 -9.21 22.32 8.00
N GLY A 112 -9.41 21.86 6.76
CA GLY A 112 -9.78 20.47 6.45
C GLY A 112 -8.73 19.48 6.94
N ARG A 113 -7.44 19.79 6.79
CA ARG A 113 -6.32 19.01 7.30
C ARG A 113 -6.30 18.97 8.84
N ALA A 114 -6.50 20.10 9.50
CA ALA A 114 -6.56 20.15 10.96
C ALA A 114 -7.77 19.36 11.51
N LYS A 115 -8.90 19.36 10.80
CA LYS A 115 -10.06 18.51 11.11
C LYS A 115 -9.76 17.03 10.87
N PHE A 116 -9.07 16.69 9.78
CA PHE A 116 -8.61 15.33 9.49
C PHE A 116 -7.74 14.77 10.60
N LEU A 117 -6.70 15.50 11.01
CA LEU A 117 -5.79 15.07 12.07
C LEU A 117 -6.52 14.86 13.40
N ARG A 118 -7.46 15.75 13.77
CA ARG A 118 -8.31 15.56 14.96
C ARG A 118 -9.17 14.30 14.86
N ALA A 119 -9.75 14.02 13.70
CA ALA A 119 -10.52 12.79 13.49
C ALA A 119 -9.64 11.53 13.56
N VAL A 120 -8.38 11.60 13.13
CA VAL A 120 -7.40 10.52 13.31
C VAL A 120 -7.06 10.33 14.79
N ASP A 121 -6.90 11.39 15.57
CA ASP A 121 -6.64 11.28 17.01
C ASP A 121 -7.83 10.63 17.75
N ASP A 122 -9.06 10.93 17.35
CA ASP A 122 -10.25 10.29 17.92
C ASP A 122 -10.40 8.82 17.49
N LEU A 123 -10.00 8.48 16.27
CA LEU A 123 -9.87 7.09 15.83
C LEU A 123 -8.82 6.35 16.67
N GLU A 124 -7.63 6.92 16.86
CA GLU A 124 -6.56 6.32 17.65
C GLU A 124 -7.03 6.02 19.08
N LYS A 125 -7.68 6.98 19.76
CA LYS A 125 -8.27 6.77 21.08
C LYS A 125 -9.30 5.64 21.08
N THR A 126 -10.13 5.57 20.05
CA THR A 126 -11.15 4.52 19.91
C THR A 126 -10.52 3.14 19.76
N ILE A 127 -9.50 3.02 18.91
CA ILE A 127 -8.76 1.77 18.70
C ILE A 127 -8.02 1.37 19.97
N GLU A 128 -7.36 2.31 20.64
CA GLU A 128 -6.64 2.08 21.89
C GLU A 128 -7.60 1.56 22.97
N HIS A 129 -8.70 2.26 23.19
CA HIS A 129 -9.67 1.90 24.23
C HIS A 129 -10.35 0.55 23.95
N ARG A 130 -10.74 0.29 22.70
CA ARG A 130 -11.54 -0.90 22.35
C ARG A 130 -10.71 -2.16 22.17
N TYR A 131 -9.47 -2.04 21.66
CA TYR A 131 -8.69 -3.19 21.22
C TYR A 131 -7.30 -3.30 21.87
N LEU A 132 -6.58 -2.19 22.05
CA LEU A 132 -5.14 -2.25 22.34
C LEU A 132 -4.78 -2.14 23.83
N ARG A 133 -5.57 -1.41 24.62
CA ARG A 133 -5.25 -1.07 26.02
C ARG A 133 -4.90 -2.28 26.88
N ASN A 134 -5.61 -3.39 26.68
CA ASN A 134 -5.46 -4.62 27.45
C ASN A 134 -4.97 -5.80 26.57
N ILE A 135 -4.35 -5.50 25.42
CA ILE A 135 -3.92 -6.54 24.50
C ILE A 135 -2.70 -7.30 25.06
N ASP A 136 -2.78 -8.62 25.10
CA ASP A 136 -1.65 -9.45 25.52
C ASP A 136 -0.61 -9.54 24.40
N LYS A 137 0.51 -8.84 24.58
CA LYS A 137 1.62 -8.79 23.62
C LYS A 137 2.45 -10.09 23.58
N GLY A 138 2.25 -11.01 24.53
CA GLY A 138 2.89 -12.33 24.51
C GLY A 138 2.32 -13.24 23.41
N ILE A 139 1.09 -12.96 22.95
CA ILE A 139 0.46 -13.67 21.84
C ILE A 139 0.92 -13.05 20.52
N PRO A 140 1.53 -13.82 19.60
CA PRO A 140 2.12 -13.27 18.36
C PRO A 140 1.13 -12.50 17.49
N LEU A 141 -0.08 -13.03 17.29
CA LEU A 141 -1.12 -12.37 16.49
C LEU A 141 -1.60 -11.04 17.12
N ASN A 142 -1.62 -10.97 18.45
CA ASN A 142 -1.94 -9.73 19.17
C ASN A 142 -0.83 -8.69 19.03
N GLN A 143 0.44 -9.10 19.12
CA GLN A 143 1.56 -8.21 18.84
C GLN A 143 1.50 -7.67 17.40
N LEU A 144 1.15 -8.52 16.44
CA LEU A 144 0.93 -8.11 15.05
C LEU A 144 -0.22 -7.09 14.92
N ALA A 145 -1.35 -7.35 15.58
CA ALA A 145 -2.50 -6.43 15.60
C ALA A 145 -2.14 -5.07 16.18
N LEU A 146 -1.37 -5.06 17.27
CA LEU A 146 -0.89 -3.84 17.94
C LEU A 146 -0.02 -3.00 17.01
N SER A 147 1.01 -3.61 16.40
CA SER A 147 1.93 -2.88 15.54
C SER A 147 1.27 -2.40 14.25
N MET A 148 0.40 -3.24 13.66
CA MET A 148 -0.40 -2.87 12.48
C MET A 148 -1.35 -1.70 12.76
N ALA A 149 -2.01 -1.69 13.93
CA ALA A 149 -2.89 -0.59 14.32
C ALA A 149 -2.13 0.74 14.36
N ARG A 150 -1.00 0.77 15.07
CA ARG A 150 -0.17 1.98 15.20
C ARG A 150 0.37 2.45 13.87
N SER A 151 0.90 1.53 13.07
CA SER A 151 1.38 1.82 11.72
C SER A 151 0.27 2.44 10.85
N ALA A 152 -0.95 1.89 10.89
CA ALA A 152 -2.08 2.44 10.14
C ALA A 152 -2.45 3.87 10.58
N ILE A 153 -2.47 4.17 11.88
CA ILE A 153 -2.73 5.54 12.37
C ILE A 153 -1.64 6.52 11.89
N CYS A 154 -0.37 6.13 11.97
CA CYS A 154 0.74 6.96 11.47
C CYS A 154 0.65 7.18 9.95
N GLN A 155 0.29 6.16 9.17
CA GLN A 155 0.03 6.32 7.73
C GLN A 155 -1.09 7.33 7.44
N LEU A 156 -2.17 7.33 8.24
CA LEU A 156 -3.22 8.33 8.11
C LEU A 156 -2.67 9.74 8.36
N ARG A 157 -1.81 9.95 9.36
CA ARG A 157 -1.16 11.25 9.60
C ARG A 157 -0.30 11.69 8.43
N ILE A 158 0.56 10.80 7.92
CA ILE A 158 1.43 11.04 6.75
C ILE A 158 0.62 11.42 5.52
N SER A 159 -0.57 10.82 5.34
CA SER A 159 -1.41 11.09 4.17
C SER A 159 -1.83 12.55 4.02
N THR A 160 -1.74 13.37 5.08
CA THR A 160 -1.98 14.82 5.03
C THR A 160 -0.82 15.63 4.45
N CYS A 161 0.37 15.03 4.33
CA CYS A 161 1.56 15.61 3.72
C CYS A 161 1.70 15.22 2.24
N HIS A 162 0.84 14.35 1.71
CA HIS A 162 0.94 13.87 0.34
C HIS A 162 0.69 15.01 -0.67
N PRO A 163 1.55 15.19 -1.71
CA PRO A 163 1.45 16.29 -2.67
C PRO A 163 0.07 16.43 -3.32
N MET A 164 -0.58 15.32 -3.68
CA MET A 164 -1.92 15.33 -4.28
C MET A 164 -3.04 15.83 -3.36
N ARG A 165 -2.85 15.86 -2.04
CA ARG A 165 -3.83 16.43 -1.09
C ARG A 165 -3.57 17.89 -0.77
N ARG A 166 -2.50 18.46 -1.30
CA ARG A 166 -2.15 19.87 -1.13
C ARG A 166 -2.73 20.65 -2.29
N GLN A 167 -3.54 21.66 -2.00
CA GLN A 167 -3.99 22.64 -3.00
C GLN A 167 -2.81 23.38 -3.65
N ASP A 168 -1.70 23.51 -2.92
CA ASP A 168 -0.51 24.23 -3.35
C ASP A 168 0.64 23.21 -3.57
N LYS A 169 0.62 22.58 -4.76
CA LYS A 169 1.58 21.52 -5.14
C LYS A 169 3.03 22.01 -5.20
N ASP A 170 3.22 23.31 -5.38
CA ASP A 170 4.54 23.94 -5.54
C ASP A 170 5.12 24.47 -4.22
N THR A 171 4.32 24.53 -3.15
CA THR A 171 4.80 25.00 -1.84
C THR A 171 5.57 23.89 -1.12
N GLU A 172 6.76 24.18 -0.59
CA GLU A 172 7.52 23.21 0.21
C GLU A 172 6.77 22.83 1.50
N LEU A 173 7.13 21.70 2.13
CA LEU A 173 6.56 21.32 3.43
C LEU A 173 7.11 22.24 4.52
N SER A 174 6.28 22.64 5.49
CA SER A 174 6.78 23.39 6.65
C SER A 174 7.73 22.51 7.49
N PRO A 175 8.63 23.11 8.29
CA PRO A 175 9.50 22.35 9.19
C PRO A 175 8.73 21.38 10.10
N GLU A 176 7.58 21.82 10.64
CA GLU A 176 6.73 21.00 11.49
C GLU A 176 6.13 19.81 10.73
N GLN A 177 5.77 20.00 9.46
CA GLN A 177 5.28 18.92 8.61
C GLN A 177 6.36 17.92 8.24
N ILE A 178 7.58 18.39 7.99
CA ILE A 178 8.75 17.54 7.74
C ILE A 178 8.99 16.66 8.96
N GLU A 179 9.02 17.25 10.16
CA GLU A 179 9.23 16.50 11.40
C GLU A 179 8.12 15.49 11.64
N MET A 180 6.85 15.89 11.53
CA MET A 180 5.71 14.99 11.66
C MET A 180 5.78 13.83 10.64
N LEU A 181 6.15 14.12 9.39
CA LEU A 181 6.29 13.10 8.35
C LEU A 181 7.41 12.12 8.72
N LEU A 182 8.58 12.60 9.12
CA LEU A 182 9.72 11.77 9.47
C LEU A 182 9.42 10.89 10.69
N GLU A 183 8.88 11.47 11.77
CA GLU A 183 8.51 10.74 12.98
C GLU A 183 7.49 9.65 12.68
N ASN A 184 6.37 9.99 12.03
CA ASN A 184 5.36 8.99 11.68
C ASN A 184 5.89 7.96 10.69
N SER A 185 6.76 8.33 9.75
CA SER A 185 7.30 7.37 8.79
C SER A 185 8.23 6.35 9.46
N MET A 186 9.04 6.78 10.41
CA MET A 186 9.85 5.85 11.21
C MET A 186 8.96 4.89 12.00
N GLU A 187 7.94 5.37 12.70
CA GLU A 187 7.00 4.51 13.45
C GLU A 187 6.27 3.51 12.53
N VAL A 188 5.91 3.91 11.30
CA VAL A 188 5.33 3.01 10.29
C VAL A 188 6.29 1.90 9.90
N ILE A 189 7.57 2.23 9.70
CA ILE A 189 8.61 1.30 9.27
C ILE A 189 9.07 0.40 10.42
N GLU A 190 9.03 0.90 11.66
CA GLU A 190 9.34 0.11 12.85
C GLU A 190 8.42 -1.12 12.98
N TYR A 191 7.18 -1.08 12.47
CA TYR A 191 6.33 -2.28 12.38
C TYR A 191 6.98 -3.40 11.58
N ASP A 192 7.53 -3.07 10.40
CA ASP A 192 8.21 -4.03 9.53
C ASP A 192 9.48 -4.57 10.21
N ILE A 193 10.27 -3.69 10.82
CA ILE A 193 11.49 -4.07 11.57
C ILE A 193 11.15 -5.00 12.74
N VAL A 194 10.14 -4.67 13.55
CA VAL A 194 9.70 -5.50 14.69
C VAL A 194 9.26 -6.88 14.22
N ALA A 195 8.56 -6.98 13.09
CA ALA A 195 8.17 -8.27 12.53
C ALA A 195 9.38 -9.12 12.09
N HIS A 196 10.40 -8.51 11.49
CA HIS A 196 11.61 -9.21 11.06
C HIS A 196 12.56 -9.56 12.21
N THR A 197 12.55 -8.80 13.30
CA THR A 197 13.44 -9.01 14.46
C THR A 197 12.82 -9.86 15.56
N THR A 198 11.49 -10.00 15.62
CA THR A 198 10.81 -10.79 16.65
C THR A 198 10.67 -12.25 16.21
N PRO A 199 11.27 -13.24 16.92
CA PRO A 199 11.22 -14.65 16.52
C PRO A 199 9.80 -15.21 16.42
N SER A 200 8.91 -14.77 17.32
CA SER A 200 7.52 -15.23 17.33
C SER A 200 6.69 -14.71 16.16
N LEU A 201 7.15 -13.67 15.43
CA LEU A 201 6.44 -13.10 14.28
C LEU A 201 6.90 -13.65 12.93
N GLN A 202 7.96 -14.46 12.89
CA GLN A 202 8.57 -14.96 11.64
C GLN A 202 7.59 -15.71 10.74
N HIS A 203 6.63 -16.44 11.32
CA HIS A 203 5.63 -17.19 10.58
C HIS A 203 4.57 -16.29 9.91
N PHE A 204 4.54 -14.99 10.23
CA PHE A 204 3.68 -13.99 9.60
C PHE A 204 4.41 -13.14 8.55
N LEU A 205 5.68 -13.41 8.24
CA LEU A 205 6.42 -12.59 7.27
C LEU A 205 5.79 -12.59 5.87
N TRP A 206 5.13 -13.68 5.46
CA TRP A 206 4.34 -13.70 4.22
C TRP A 206 3.29 -12.57 4.18
N HIS A 207 2.71 -12.22 5.32
CA HIS A 207 1.78 -11.11 5.45
C HIS A 207 2.52 -9.77 5.51
N VAL A 208 3.52 -9.67 6.39
CA VAL A 208 4.26 -8.42 6.61
C VAL A 208 4.92 -7.93 5.33
N SER A 209 5.64 -8.80 4.61
CA SER A 209 6.27 -8.47 3.33
C SER A 209 5.25 -8.01 2.28
N ASN A 210 4.07 -8.65 2.22
CA ASN A 210 3.00 -8.24 1.31
C ASN A 210 2.42 -6.86 1.65
N PHE A 211 2.58 -6.38 2.89
CA PHE A 211 2.09 -5.10 3.37
C PHE A 211 3.21 -4.08 3.63
N PHE A 212 4.44 -4.30 3.14
CA PHE A 212 5.54 -3.34 3.29
C PHE A 212 5.11 -1.94 2.79
N PRO A 213 5.28 -0.88 3.60
CA PRO A 213 4.77 0.46 3.31
C PRO A 213 5.73 1.25 2.41
N PHE A 214 5.87 0.80 1.15
CA PHE A 214 6.86 1.32 0.21
C PHE A 214 6.78 2.83 -0.01
N GLU A 215 5.57 3.37 -0.13
CA GLU A 215 5.32 4.81 -0.28
C GLU A 215 5.86 5.59 0.94
N THR A 216 5.56 5.13 2.15
CA THR A 216 6.06 5.75 3.38
C THR A 216 7.58 5.69 3.46
N PHE A 217 8.18 4.58 3.05
CA PHE A 217 9.64 4.45 3.01
C PHE A 217 10.28 5.45 2.03
N VAL A 218 9.68 5.64 0.86
CA VAL A 218 10.15 6.63 -0.12
C VAL A 218 9.97 8.06 0.38
N LEU A 219 8.85 8.38 1.02
CA LEU A 219 8.63 9.68 1.65
C LEU A 219 9.67 9.95 2.74
N LEU A 220 9.98 8.95 3.58
CA LEU A 220 11.04 9.04 4.59
C LEU A 220 12.37 9.39 3.93
N VAL A 221 12.84 8.59 2.97
CA VAL A 221 14.14 8.78 2.31
C VAL A 221 14.19 10.11 1.55
N GLY A 222 13.12 10.47 0.84
CA GLY A 222 13.05 11.68 0.02
C GLY A 222 12.98 12.97 0.83
N THR A 223 12.35 12.94 2.00
CA THR A 223 12.15 14.14 2.85
C THR A 223 13.32 14.36 3.81
N LEU A 224 14.05 13.30 4.15
CA LEU A 224 15.15 13.32 5.11
C LEU A 224 16.22 14.40 4.86
N PRO A 225 16.65 14.70 3.61
CA PRO A 225 17.59 15.79 3.35
C PRO A 225 17.10 17.17 3.80
N SER A 226 15.80 17.40 3.81
CA SER A 226 15.20 18.66 4.25
C SER A 226 15.11 18.78 5.78
N CYS A 227 15.48 17.74 6.52
CA CYS A 227 15.52 17.76 7.98
C CYS A 227 16.66 18.65 8.49
N LYS A 228 16.34 19.55 9.41
CA LYS A 228 17.31 20.46 10.05
C LYS A 228 17.72 20.02 11.46
N LYS A 229 17.30 18.83 11.91
CA LYS A 229 17.57 18.28 13.25
C LYS A 229 18.49 17.07 13.15
N SER A 230 19.71 17.17 13.67
CA SER A 230 20.72 16.09 13.60
C SER A 230 20.20 14.78 14.19
N GLN A 231 19.66 14.81 15.41
CA GLN A 231 19.22 13.60 16.11
C GLN A 231 18.06 12.87 15.40
N LEU A 232 17.11 13.63 14.82
CA LEU A 232 16.01 13.06 14.05
C LEU A 232 16.53 12.43 12.76
N ALA A 233 17.50 13.08 12.12
CA ALA A 233 18.11 12.56 10.91
C ALA A 233 18.95 11.30 11.15
N GLU A 234 19.70 11.25 12.25
CA GLU A 234 20.46 10.07 12.71
C GLU A 234 19.53 8.87 12.91
N ARG A 235 18.46 9.03 13.71
CA ARG A 235 17.46 7.97 13.93
C ARG A 235 16.84 7.48 12.62
N ALA A 236 16.53 8.39 11.70
CA ALA A 236 15.95 8.03 10.41
C ALA A 236 16.92 7.19 9.56
N TRP A 237 18.22 7.52 9.55
CA TRP A 237 19.22 6.71 8.85
C TRP A 237 19.42 5.33 9.48
N ASP A 238 19.33 5.21 10.81
CA ASP A 238 19.36 3.91 11.50
C ASP A 238 18.16 3.02 11.13
N VAL A 239 16.97 3.62 11.02
CA VAL A 239 15.76 2.94 10.55
C VAL A 239 15.92 2.50 9.08
N ILE A 240 16.43 3.37 8.22
CA ILE A 240 16.70 3.04 6.80
C ILE A 240 17.71 1.90 6.70
N ASN A 241 18.76 1.89 7.52
CA ASN A 241 19.74 0.81 7.54
C ASN A 241 19.10 -0.54 7.86
N GLN A 242 18.27 -0.61 8.91
CA GLN A 242 17.56 -1.84 9.29
C GLN A 242 16.62 -2.34 8.19
N VAL A 243 15.96 -1.44 7.44
CA VAL A 243 15.15 -1.84 6.28
C VAL A 243 16.01 -2.54 5.22
N TYR A 244 17.15 -1.97 4.87
CA TYR A 244 18.03 -2.60 3.87
C TYR A 244 18.64 -3.93 4.35
N GLU A 245 18.83 -4.11 5.67
CA GLU A 245 19.25 -5.39 6.26
C GLU A 245 18.16 -6.47 6.13
N HIS A 246 16.89 -6.11 6.35
CA HIS A 246 15.76 -7.04 6.28
C HIS A 246 15.22 -7.27 4.85
N HIS A 247 15.49 -6.34 3.93
CA HIS A 247 15.03 -6.40 2.54
C HIS A 247 16.21 -6.38 1.55
N PRO A 248 17.05 -7.43 1.52
CA PRO A 248 18.23 -7.47 0.65
C PRO A 248 17.89 -7.40 -0.85
N SER A 249 16.65 -7.75 -1.23
CA SER A 249 16.12 -7.62 -2.59
C SER A 249 16.11 -6.18 -3.10
N PHE A 250 16.03 -5.18 -2.23
CA PHE A 250 16.09 -3.76 -2.61
C PHE A 250 17.46 -3.38 -3.18
N ILE A 251 18.50 -4.12 -2.83
CA ILE A 251 19.85 -3.96 -3.37
C ILE A 251 20.08 -4.93 -4.52
N SER A 252 19.72 -6.21 -4.36
CA SER A 252 20.11 -7.27 -5.31
C SER A 252 19.23 -7.35 -6.57
N ASN A 253 17.96 -6.94 -6.53
CA ASN A 253 17.04 -7.03 -7.66
C ASN A 253 16.86 -5.68 -8.37
N ARG A 254 17.95 -5.15 -8.95
CA ARG A 254 17.94 -3.85 -9.67
C ARG A 254 17.26 -3.89 -11.04
N ASN A 255 16.84 -5.07 -11.50
CA ASN A 255 16.03 -5.20 -12.71
C ASN A 255 14.63 -4.64 -12.50
N GLU A 256 14.14 -4.69 -11.27
CA GLU A 256 12.88 -4.06 -10.87
C GLU A 256 13.02 -2.53 -10.91
N PRO A 257 12.24 -1.81 -11.75
CA PRO A 257 12.34 -0.35 -11.87
C PRO A 257 12.16 0.37 -10.54
N LEU A 258 11.26 -0.15 -9.70
CA LEU A 258 10.95 0.40 -8.39
C LEU A 258 12.17 0.37 -7.45
N TYR A 259 12.87 -0.77 -7.35
CA TYR A 259 14.06 -0.90 -6.51
C TYR A 259 15.25 -0.12 -7.06
N ARG A 260 15.35 -0.01 -8.40
CA ARG A 260 16.33 0.85 -9.04
C ARG A 260 16.16 2.31 -8.61
N ALA A 261 14.94 2.82 -8.72
CA ALA A 261 14.57 4.18 -8.35
C ALA A 261 14.81 4.46 -6.86
N LEU A 262 14.37 3.54 -5.99
CA LEU A 262 14.57 3.64 -4.55
C LEU A 262 16.06 3.74 -4.19
N GLY A 263 16.92 2.92 -4.79
CA GLY A 263 18.36 3.00 -4.53
C GLY A 263 18.98 4.30 -5.03
N ASN A 264 18.57 4.79 -6.21
CA ASN A 264 19.05 6.08 -6.73
C ASN A 264 18.62 7.25 -5.83
N LEU A 265 17.36 7.24 -5.37
CA LEU A 265 16.82 8.19 -4.42
C LEU A 265 17.60 8.15 -3.10
N THR A 266 17.85 6.95 -2.57
CA THR A 266 18.60 6.78 -1.31
C THR A 266 20.02 7.33 -1.43
N CYS A 267 20.73 7.01 -2.51
CA CYS A 267 22.07 7.56 -2.79
C CYS A 267 22.05 9.09 -2.90
N SER A 268 21.06 9.66 -3.59
CA SER A 268 20.89 11.10 -3.75
C SER A 268 20.61 11.78 -2.40
N SER A 269 19.68 11.24 -1.62
CA SER A 269 19.33 11.74 -0.29
C SER A 269 20.50 11.68 0.68
N TRP A 270 21.29 10.59 0.65
CA TRP A 270 22.50 10.46 1.46
C TRP A 270 23.54 11.54 1.16
N LYS A 271 23.82 11.78 -0.14
CA LYS A 271 24.75 12.86 -0.56
C LYS A 271 24.28 14.24 -0.09
N LYS A 272 22.98 14.53 -0.20
CA LYS A 272 22.40 15.79 0.28
C LYS A 272 22.49 15.91 1.81
N ALA A 273 22.22 14.84 2.55
CA ALA A 273 22.35 14.82 4.00
C ALA A 273 23.79 15.11 4.46
N GLN A 274 24.79 14.52 3.81
CA GLN A 274 26.20 14.83 4.10
C GLN A 274 26.56 16.30 3.82
N ALA A 275 26.07 16.86 2.70
CA ALA A 275 26.31 18.25 2.36
C ALA A 275 25.67 19.20 3.38
N ASN A 276 24.43 18.92 3.80
CA ASN A 276 23.69 19.71 4.78
C ASN A 276 24.35 19.63 6.17
N GLY A 277 24.83 18.46 6.58
CA GLY A 277 25.59 18.30 7.82
C GLY A 277 26.84 19.18 7.86
N LYS A 278 27.58 19.25 6.75
CA LYS A 278 28.74 20.14 6.62
C LYS A 278 28.36 21.62 6.67
N GLN A 279 27.27 22.02 6.02
CA GLN A 279 26.81 23.41 6.00
C GLN A 279 26.30 23.89 7.37
N HIS A 280 25.67 23.01 8.16
CA HIS A 280 25.09 23.35 9.45
C HIS A 280 25.97 22.98 10.65
N SER A 281 27.23 22.56 10.41
CA SER A 281 28.18 22.14 11.45
C SER A 281 27.64 21.03 12.35
N PHE A 282 26.82 20.14 11.81
CA PHE A 282 26.37 18.94 12.52
C PHE A 282 27.49 17.89 12.55
N PRO A 283 27.47 16.96 13.54
CA PRO A 283 28.33 15.79 13.53
C PRO A 283 28.25 15.07 12.18
N THR A 284 29.40 14.56 11.71
CA THR A 284 29.41 13.78 10.47
C THR A 284 28.67 12.46 10.71
N LEU A 285 27.58 12.25 9.97
CA LEU A 285 26.87 10.98 9.94
C LEU A 285 27.84 9.89 9.44
N GLY A 286 27.99 8.81 10.22
CA GLY A 286 28.72 7.62 9.76
C GLY A 286 28.01 6.98 8.58
N GLU A 287 28.76 6.51 7.58
CA GLU A 287 28.15 5.83 6.42
C GLU A 287 27.48 4.53 6.86
N PRO A 288 26.16 4.36 6.60
CA PRO A 288 25.48 3.11 6.91
C PRO A 288 26.07 1.94 6.11
N PRO A 289 26.21 0.73 6.69
CA PRO A 289 26.78 -0.43 6.03
C PRO A 289 26.13 -0.77 4.67
N PHE A 290 24.82 -0.56 4.54
CA PHE A 290 24.11 -0.83 3.28
C PHE A 290 24.54 0.11 2.14
N MET A 291 24.99 1.34 2.45
CA MET A 291 25.29 2.36 1.44
C MET A 291 26.44 1.95 0.54
N SER A 292 27.49 1.33 1.08
CA SER A 292 28.62 0.88 0.26
C SER A 292 28.22 -0.22 -0.74
N ASN A 293 27.32 -1.12 -0.32
CA ASN A 293 26.74 -2.14 -1.21
C ASN A 293 25.87 -1.48 -2.28
N LEU A 294 25.00 -0.55 -1.89
CA LEU A 294 24.12 0.16 -2.80
C LEU A 294 24.92 0.97 -3.84
N LEU A 295 25.99 1.66 -3.42
CA LEU A 295 26.86 2.44 -4.30
C LEU A 295 27.60 1.57 -5.31
N ARG A 296 28.09 0.39 -4.89
CA ARG A 296 28.75 -0.58 -5.77
C ARG A 296 27.82 -1.02 -6.90
N GLU A 297 26.56 -1.34 -6.58
CA GLU A 297 25.55 -1.77 -7.56
C GLU A 297 25.00 -0.61 -8.42
N THR A 298 25.24 0.66 -8.04
CA THR A 298 24.83 1.84 -8.83
C THR A 298 25.92 2.39 -9.75
N SER A 299 27.18 1.95 -9.59
CA SER A 299 28.27 2.39 -10.45
C SER A 299 28.07 1.77 -11.84
N PRO A 300 28.16 2.55 -12.93
CA PRO A 300 28.09 1.95 -14.26
C PRO A 300 29.28 1.00 -14.40
N VAL A 301 28.99 -0.30 -14.49
CA VAL A 301 29.99 -1.26 -14.95
C VAL A 301 30.36 -0.81 -16.36
N SER A 302 31.60 -0.33 -16.54
CA SER A 302 32.19 -0.11 -17.85
C SER A 302 32.02 -1.40 -18.66
N GLN A 303 31.07 -1.41 -19.59
CA GLN A 303 30.97 -2.45 -20.61
C GLN A 303 32.14 -2.26 -21.58
N GLU A 304 33.33 -2.71 -21.20
CA GLU A 304 34.37 -3.06 -22.16
C GLU A 304 34.34 -4.57 -22.36
N GLN A 305 33.59 -5.01 -23.36
CA GLN A 305 33.93 -6.17 -24.18
C GLN A 305 33.16 -6.07 -25.51
N PRO A 306 33.84 -6.03 -26.67
CA PRO A 306 33.17 -6.05 -27.95
C PRO A 306 32.62 -7.46 -28.20
N LEU A 307 31.30 -7.60 -28.15
CA LEU A 307 30.62 -8.79 -28.64
C LEU A 307 30.79 -8.85 -30.15
N THR A 308 31.53 -9.86 -30.61
CA THR A 308 31.57 -10.25 -32.02
C THR A 308 30.18 -10.69 -32.45
N CYS A 309 29.63 -9.95 -33.40
CA CYS A 309 28.38 -10.22 -34.07
C CYS A 309 28.50 -11.48 -34.94
N ASN A 310 27.85 -12.57 -34.54
CA ASN A 310 27.50 -13.65 -35.45
C ASN A 310 25.98 -13.67 -35.60
N SER A 311 25.52 -13.15 -36.73
CA SER A 311 24.13 -13.22 -37.18
C SER A 311 23.73 -14.68 -37.38
N THR A 312 22.65 -15.12 -36.74
CA THR A 312 21.85 -16.23 -37.25
C THR A 312 20.38 -15.88 -37.04
N THR A 313 19.72 -15.60 -38.15
CA THR A 313 18.29 -15.33 -38.26
C THR A 313 17.48 -16.58 -37.95
N VAL A 314 16.59 -16.52 -36.95
CA VAL A 314 15.40 -17.39 -36.86
C VAL A 314 14.21 -16.55 -36.42
N SER A 315 13.23 -16.46 -37.30
CA SER A 315 11.91 -15.85 -37.09
C SER A 315 11.06 -16.72 -36.16
N GLY A 316 10.33 -16.13 -35.23
CA GLY A 316 9.34 -16.85 -34.42
C GLY A 316 8.73 -16.02 -33.30
N ASP A 317 7.43 -15.75 -33.47
CA ASP A 317 6.48 -15.04 -32.60
C ASP A 317 6.45 -15.53 -31.13
N GLY A 318 6.28 -14.62 -30.17
CA GLY A 318 6.18 -14.96 -28.74
C GLY A 318 6.29 -13.75 -27.79
N GLY A 319 5.15 -13.27 -27.30
CA GLY A 319 5.04 -12.21 -26.29
C GLY A 319 5.53 -12.62 -24.88
N PRO A 320 5.68 -11.65 -23.95
CA PRO A 320 6.34 -11.89 -22.67
C PRO A 320 5.51 -12.78 -21.71
N HIS A 321 6.18 -13.81 -21.20
CA HIS A 321 5.66 -14.81 -20.25
C HIS A 321 5.60 -14.28 -18.81
N THR A 322 4.51 -14.63 -18.11
CA THR A 322 4.31 -14.48 -16.66
C THR A 322 4.93 -15.68 -15.90
N PRO A 323 5.60 -15.48 -14.75
CA PRO A 323 6.17 -16.57 -13.97
C PRO A 323 5.21 -17.02 -12.86
N TYR A 324 4.28 -17.93 -13.16
CA TYR A 324 3.66 -18.81 -12.16
C TYR A 324 3.29 -20.15 -12.82
N SER A 325 4.19 -21.12 -12.73
CA SER A 325 3.87 -22.53 -12.96
C SER A 325 3.46 -23.18 -11.64
N LEU A 326 2.15 -23.46 -11.51
CA LEU A 326 1.62 -24.36 -10.49
C LEU A 326 2.05 -25.81 -10.82
N PRO A 327 2.39 -26.64 -9.82
CA PRO A 327 2.70 -28.05 -10.08
C PRO A 327 1.41 -28.81 -10.46
N SER A 328 1.44 -29.41 -11.64
CA SER A 328 0.39 -30.29 -12.17
C SER A 328 0.30 -31.56 -11.32
N ASN A 329 -0.83 -31.75 -10.63
CA ASN A 329 -1.17 -33.03 -10.02
C ASN A 329 -1.71 -34.00 -11.08
N THR A 330 -1.26 -35.24 -10.96
CA THR A 330 -1.53 -36.40 -11.79
C THR A 330 -3.01 -36.81 -11.81
N SER A 331 -3.37 -37.38 -12.95
CA SER A 331 -4.65 -37.93 -13.40
C SER A 331 -5.48 -38.71 -12.38
N LEU A 332 -6.79 -38.44 -12.37
CA LEU A 332 -7.83 -39.45 -12.21
C LEU A 332 -8.91 -39.19 -13.27
N ASP A 333 -9.05 -40.16 -14.19
CA ASP A 333 -10.08 -40.23 -15.22
C ASP A 333 -11.49 -40.40 -14.62
N GLY A 334 -12.50 -39.90 -15.32
CA GLY A 334 -13.90 -40.22 -15.03
C GLY A 334 -14.91 -39.27 -15.67
N ASP A 335 -15.21 -39.51 -16.95
CA ASP A 335 -16.40 -39.17 -17.75
C ASP A 335 -17.50 -38.28 -17.13
N ASN A 336 -17.87 -37.19 -17.83
CA ASN A 336 -19.15 -37.15 -18.55
C ASN A 336 -19.36 -35.87 -19.40
N ASN A 337 -20.14 -36.08 -20.45
CA ASN A 337 -20.29 -35.33 -21.69
C ASN A 337 -21.42 -34.26 -21.63
N ALA A 338 -21.40 -33.35 -22.63
CA ALA A 338 -22.45 -32.39 -23.04
C ALA A 338 -22.69 -31.19 -22.09
N MET A 339 -22.90 -29.94 -22.54
CA MET A 339 -23.48 -29.45 -23.79
C MET A 339 -23.14 -27.95 -23.97
N MET A 340 -22.89 -27.53 -25.21
CA MET A 340 -22.51 -26.17 -25.61
C MET A 340 -23.60 -25.65 -26.55
N THR A 341 -24.34 -24.61 -26.13
CA THR A 341 -25.20 -23.75 -26.97
C THR A 341 -25.38 -22.42 -26.22
N ASP A 342 -24.79 -21.33 -26.69
CA ASP A 342 -25.29 -20.40 -27.71
C ASP A 342 -25.88 -19.14 -27.03
N TRP A 343 -25.13 -18.04 -27.03
CA TRP A 343 -25.59 -16.73 -26.58
C TRP A 343 -25.30 -15.71 -27.68
N GLN A 344 -26.24 -15.60 -28.61
CA GLN A 344 -26.35 -14.50 -29.55
C GLN A 344 -26.81 -13.20 -28.88
N GLN A 345 -26.29 -12.12 -29.44
CA GLN A 345 -26.34 -10.72 -29.02
C GLN A 345 -27.73 -10.07 -29.13
N GLN A 346 -27.94 -9.02 -28.31
CA GLN A 346 -28.46 -7.66 -28.63
C GLN A 346 -29.49 -7.14 -27.59
N PRO A 347 -29.75 -5.81 -27.49
CA PRO A 347 -28.82 -4.66 -27.51
C PRO A 347 -29.06 -3.69 -26.33
N GLN A 348 -28.11 -2.77 -26.13
CA GLN A 348 -28.21 -1.58 -25.26
C GLN A 348 -29.02 -0.47 -25.94
N ASP A 349 -29.75 0.30 -25.14
CA ASP A 349 -30.05 1.75 -25.24
C ASP A 349 -30.90 2.11 -24.01
N ALA A 350 -30.87 3.27 -23.35
CA ALA A 350 -29.98 4.41 -23.21
C ALA A 350 -30.66 5.26 -22.10
N ASN A 351 -29.94 5.87 -21.16
CA ASN A 351 -29.78 7.32 -21.15
C ASN A 351 -29.03 7.80 -19.90
N ASP A 352 -28.20 8.77 -20.21
CA ASP A 352 -27.14 9.42 -19.49
C ASP A 352 -27.66 10.38 -18.42
N GLY A 353 -26.89 10.48 -17.34
CA GLY A 353 -27.08 11.38 -16.23
C GLY A 353 -25.71 11.78 -15.69
N SER A 354 -24.86 12.27 -16.58
CA SER A 354 -23.57 12.89 -16.29
C SER A 354 -23.66 13.88 -15.13
N PHE A 355 -23.12 13.48 -13.97
CA PHE A 355 -22.65 14.38 -12.94
C PHE A 355 -21.15 14.13 -12.78
N GLY A 356 -20.36 15.00 -13.41
CA GLY A 356 -18.93 15.07 -13.18
C GLY A 356 -18.63 15.45 -11.74
N MET A 357 -18.06 14.51 -10.99
CA MET A 357 -17.41 14.76 -9.71
C MET A 357 -16.02 14.12 -9.77
N GLY A 358 -15.02 14.91 -9.36
CA GLY A 358 -13.60 14.69 -9.59
C GLY A 358 -13.08 13.32 -9.15
N ARG A 359 -12.26 12.74 -10.02
CA ARG A 359 -11.38 11.61 -9.72
C ARG A 359 -10.26 12.07 -8.79
N GLU A 360 -10.46 11.93 -7.48
CA GLU A 360 -9.36 11.97 -6.52
C GLU A 360 -9.45 10.71 -5.65
N GLY A 361 -8.96 9.61 -6.20
CA GLY A 361 -8.73 8.36 -5.49
C GLY A 361 -7.39 8.38 -4.77
N MET A 362 -7.26 7.56 -3.71
CA MET A 362 -5.95 7.05 -3.30
C MET A 362 -5.50 6.04 -4.36
N ASP A 363 -5.15 6.55 -5.53
CA ASP A 363 -4.51 5.77 -6.57
C ASP A 363 -3.01 5.78 -6.23
N MET A 364 -2.31 4.67 -6.47
CA MET A 364 -0.85 4.70 -6.51
C MET A 364 -0.47 5.82 -7.49
N ASP A 365 0.23 6.83 -6.97
CA ASP A 365 0.55 8.01 -7.74
C ASP A 365 1.70 7.68 -8.70
N TRP A 366 1.37 7.01 -9.80
CA TRP A 366 2.30 6.75 -10.89
C TRP A 366 2.88 8.04 -11.45
N GLU A 367 2.21 9.19 -11.31
CA GLU A 367 2.79 10.49 -11.70
C GLU A 367 3.89 10.95 -10.72
N PHE A 368 3.73 10.73 -9.41
CA PHE A 368 4.79 10.92 -8.41
C PHE A 368 5.98 9.98 -8.67
N TRP A 369 5.72 8.71 -9.00
CA TRP A 369 6.77 7.77 -9.41
C TRP A 369 7.44 8.19 -10.71
N GLN A 370 6.70 8.62 -11.73
CA GLN A 370 7.26 9.11 -13.00
C GLN A 370 8.09 10.39 -12.80
N TYR A 371 7.65 11.30 -11.95
CA TYR A 371 8.42 12.50 -11.58
C TYR A 371 9.76 12.14 -10.91
N LEU A 372 9.77 11.13 -10.04
CA LEU A 372 10.99 10.61 -9.39
C LEU A 372 11.89 9.79 -10.34
N LEU A 373 11.31 9.15 -11.36
CA LEU A 373 12.00 8.26 -12.31
C LEU A 373 12.64 9.00 -13.49
N VAL A 374 12.22 10.22 -13.80
CA VAL A 374 12.83 11.03 -14.86
C VAL A 374 14.04 11.77 -14.30
N GLU A 375 15.24 11.33 -14.70
CA GLU A 375 16.45 12.15 -14.55
C GLU A 375 16.23 13.48 -15.27
N LYS A 376 16.07 14.58 -14.51
CA LYS A 376 16.25 15.91 -15.08
C LYS A 376 17.72 16.06 -15.46
N VAL A 377 18.04 15.78 -16.72
CA VAL A 377 19.32 16.17 -17.31
C VAL A 377 19.43 17.69 -17.17
N PRO A 378 20.44 18.23 -16.47
CA PRO A 378 20.62 19.67 -16.39
C PRO A 378 21.03 20.18 -17.77
N GLY A 379 20.11 20.87 -18.47
CA GLY A 379 20.42 21.59 -19.71
C GLY A 379 19.75 21.14 -21.01
N GLY A 380 18.75 20.27 -20.98
CA GLY A 380 17.95 19.93 -22.17
C GLY A 380 16.72 20.83 -22.33
N GLN A 381 16.57 21.49 -23.50
CA GLN A 381 15.40 22.30 -23.86
C GLN A 381 14.09 21.53 -23.67
N GLU A 382 13.04 22.23 -23.19
CA GLU A 382 11.67 21.71 -23.13
C GLU A 382 11.25 21.15 -24.49
N PRO A 383 10.68 19.93 -24.57
CA PRO A 383 10.04 19.50 -25.80
C PRO A 383 8.78 20.34 -26.01
N LEU A 384 8.77 21.10 -27.10
CA LEU A 384 7.64 21.88 -27.61
C LEU A 384 6.36 21.04 -27.56
N LYS A 385 5.35 21.54 -26.85
CA LYS A 385 3.99 20.99 -26.85
C LYS A 385 3.46 20.98 -28.29
N ALA A 386 3.34 19.79 -28.89
CA ALA A 386 2.62 19.63 -30.14
C ALA A 386 1.12 19.88 -29.89
N ASN A 387 0.59 20.90 -30.58
CA ASN A 387 -0.77 21.38 -30.47
C ASN A 387 -1.73 20.44 -31.26
N PRO A 388 -2.72 19.77 -30.65
CA PRO A 388 -3.51 18.74 -31.32
C PRO A 388 -4.69 19.28 -32.16
N LEU A 389 -4.55 20.46 -32.79
CA LEU A 389 -5.63 21.09 -33.58
C LEU A 389 -5.15 21.65 -34.93
N SER A 390 -4.46 20.82 -35.72
CA SER A 390 -4.18 21.15 -37.11
C SER A 390 -3.96 19.87 -37.91
N PHE A 391 -5.01 19.26 -38.44
CA PHE A 391 -5.02 18.55 -39.73
C PHE A 391 -6.48 18.15 -40.08
N MET A 392 -7.27 19.14 -40.49
CA MET A 392 -8.42 18.94 -41.37
C MET A 392 -8.40 20.07 -42.41
N ALA A 393 -7.99 19.74 -43.63
CA ALA A 393 -8.29 20.47 -44.87
C ALA A 393 -7.57 19.81 -46.06
N TYR A 394 -8.38 19.17 -46.93
CA TYR A 394 -8.29 19.11 -48.41
C TYR A 394 -7.01 18.52 -49.07
N ASP A 395 -7.01 17.80 -50.18
CA ASP A 395 -8.04 17.44 -51.18
C ASP A 395 -7.47 16.35 -52.11
N ASN A 396 -8.39 15.69 -52.82
CA ASN A 396 -8.28 14.75 -53.96
C ASN A 396 -8.06 13.26 -53.69
#